data_AF-A0A4R1VN66-F1
#
_entry.id   AF-A0A4R1VN66-F1
#
_cell.length_a   1.000
_cell.length_b   1.000
_cell.length_c   1.000
_cell.angle_alpha   90.00
_cell.angle_beta   90.00
_cell.angle_gamma   90.00
#
_symmetry.space_group_name_H-M   'P 1'
#
loop_
_entity.id
_entity.type
_entity.pdbx_description
1 polymer ?
#
loop_
_entity_poly.entity_id
_entity_poly.type
_entity_poly.pdbx_seq_one_letter_code
_entity_poly.pdbx_strand_id
1 'polypeptide(L)'
;MNNIDNLERLNRLRESGALTEEEFHQEKIKLISGKSQKNPKQNLKIALIVGTIIAGVTALSTFLLQNKGEKEEILKPQVAVIGHPTGESINDAPAANDESIVETAEPAPLAFATSTEVLGLNPGYLEKRLGVPKEKKASYIVFEVGGCTISYGIDKGSVTKFDVDVSQNCQPTIQGVKVTPQTTYGQVFGRETWGKYLASCLYGCGNAADPIVYLTYPGSRATGFVSVNFATDYDQVSSALDLWEKAVRRQRGLGEFETPDDYEAFSCVSEPPAEVLALLRKARVRSVSLDQEVPRLC
;
A
#
# COMPACT_ATOMS: atom_id res chain seq x y z
N MET A 1 -30.35 -22.27 19.43
CA MET A 1 -28.92 -21.89 19.52
C MET A 1 -28.37 -21.97 18.11
N ASN A 2 -27.88 -20.85 17.58
CA ASN A 2 -27.53 -20.76 16.16
C ASN A 2 -26.24 -21.55 15.90
N ASN A 3 -26.17 -22.24 14.76
CA ASN A 3 -24.98 -22.99 14.35
C ASN A 3 -23.74 -22.08 14.27
N ILE A 4 -23.94 -20.77 14.12
CA ILE A 4 -22.90 -19.73 14.11
C ILE A 4 -22.22 -19.60 15.48
N ASP A 5 -22.98 -19.54 16.58
CA ASP A 5 -22.42 -19.38 17.93
C ASP A 5 -21.56 -20.59 18.33
N ASN A 6 -21.94 -21.78 17.87
CA ASN A 6 -21.20 -23.02 18.11
C ASN A 6 -19.89 -23.09 17.31
N LEU A 7 -19.88 -22.56 16.08
CA LEU A 7 -18.65 -22.47 15.27
C LEU A 7 -17.66 -21.45 15.86
N GLU A 8 -18.15 -20.32 16.38
CA GLU A 8 -17.29 -19.33 17.04
C GLU A 8 -16.67 -19.91 18.32
N ARG A 9 -17.45 -20.66 19.10
CA ARG A 9 -16.94 -21.37 20.29
C ARG A 9 -15.88 -22.40 19.94
N LEU A 10 -16.08 -23.18 18.87
CA LEU A 10 -15.10 -24.15 18.39
C LEU A 10 -13.79 -23.49 17.97
N ASN A 11 -13.86 -22.35 17.29
CA ASN A 11 -12.65 -21.66 16.85
C ASN A 11 -11.87 -21.10 18.06
N ARG A 12 -12.54 -20.59 19.09
CA ARG A 12 -11.88 -20.17 20.33
C ARG A 12 -11.15 -21.32 21.05
N LEU A 13 -11.72 -22.53 21.03
CA LEU A 13 -11.09 -23.69 21.66
C LEU A 13 -9.87 -24.21 20.88
N ARG A 14 -9.89 -24.08 19.55
CA ARG A 14 -8.73 -24.34 18.69
C ARG A 14 -7.62 -23.32 18.95
N GLU A 15 -7.96 -22.04 19.02
CA GLU A 15 -7.02 -20.94 19.27
C GLU A 15 -6.41 -21.00 20.68
N SER A 16 -7.13 -21.51 21.67
CA SER A 16 -6.60 -21.73 23.02
C SER A 16 -5.77 -23.01 23.17
N GLY A 17 -5.66 -23.82 22.12
CA GLY A 17 -4.98 -25.12 22.15
C GLY A 17 -5.73 -26.20 22.94
N ALA A 18 -6.99 -25.94 23.30
CA ALA A 18 -7.85 -26.89 24.00
C ALA A 18 -8.42 -27.98 23.06
N LEU A 19 -8.34 -27.77 21.75
CA LEU A 19 -8.73 -28.71 20.71
C LEU A 19 -7.58 -28.88 19.71
N THR A 20 -7.25 -30.12 19.38
CA THR A 20 -6.33 -30.40 18.28
C THR A 20 -7.02 -30.11 16.94
N GLU A 21 -6.23 -29.89 15.89
CA GLU A 21 -6.76 -29.57 14.55
C GLU A 21 -7.69 -30.69 14.03
N GLU A 22 -7.35 -31.95 14.31
CA GLU A 22 -8.15 -33.12 13.91
C GLU A 22 -9.51 -33.16 14.61
N GLU A 23 -9.55 -32.89 15.92
CA GLU A 23 -10.78 -32.85 16.70
C GLU A 23 -11.67 -31.66 16.29
N PHE A 24 -11.07 -30.51 15.97
CA PHE A 24 -11.79 -29.35 15.44
C PHE A 24 -12.48 -29.67 14.12
N HIS A 25 -11.78 -30.34 13.19
CA HIS A 25 -12.36 -30.76 11.92
C HIS A 25 -13.54 -31.73 12.10
N GLN A 26 -13.42 -32.69 13.02
CA GLN A 26 -14.51 -33.62 13.32
C GLN A 26 -15.74 -32.93 13.92
N GLU A 27 -15.56 -32.01 14.87
CA GLU A 27 -16.68 -31.27 15.47
C GLU A 27 -17.34 -30.30 14.47
N LYS A 28 -16.54 -29.64 13.63
CA LYS A 28 -17.04 -28.78 12.56
C LYS A 28 -17.92 -29.55 11.58
N ILE A 29 -17.50 -30.75 11.15
CA ILE A 29 -18.31 -31.62 10.27
C ILE A 29 -19.61 -32.06 10.95
N LYS A 30 -19.59 -32.35 12.26
CA LYS A 30 -20.80 -32.70 13.02
C LYS A 30 -21.80 -31.54 13.08
N LEU A 31 -21.33 -30.31 13.27
CA LEU A 31 -22.19 -29.11 13.30
C LEU A 31 -22.79 -28.79 11.94
N ILE A 32 -22.03 -28.94 10.86
CA ILE A 32 -22.48 -28.64 9.49
C ILE A 32 -23.43 -29.73 8.96
N SER A 33 -23.19 -31.00 9.31
CA SER A 33 -24.01 -32.12 8.82
C SER A 33 -25.41 -32.23 9.45
N GLY A 34 -25.77 -31.35 10.40
CA GLY A 34 -27.11 -31.24 10.96
C GLY A 34 -27.62 -32.49 11.70
N LYS A 35 -26.75 -33.49 11.94
CA LYS A 35 -27.09 -34.68 12.72
C LYS A 35 -27.09 -34.35 14.21
N SER A 36 -28.19 -33.74 14.66
CA SER A 36 -28.53 -33.64 16.08
C SER A 36 -28.78 -35.05 16.60
N GLN A 37 -27.76 -35.65 17.22
CA GLN A 37 -27.89 -36.93 17.89
C GLN A 37 -28.67 -36.70 19.20
N LYS A 38 -30.00 -36.69 19.12
CA LYS A 38 -30.83 -37.03 20.27
C LYS A 38 -30.52 -38.48 20.61
N ASN A 39 -29.78 -38.72 21.69
CA ASN A 39 -29.99 -39.93 22.45
C ASN A 39 -29.95 -39.65 23.96
N PRO A 40 -30.97 -40.14 24.70
CA PRO A 40 -31.07 -39.98 26.14
C PRO A 40 -30.31 -41.10 26.86
N LYS A 41 -29.81 -40.79 28.06
CA LYS A 41 -29.25 -41.71 29.06
C LYS A 41 -27.86 -42.27 28.74
N GLN A 42 -26.84 -41.67 29.37
CA GLN A 42 -25.80 -42.43 30.07
C GLN A 42 -25.08 -41.54 31.09
N ASN A 43 -25.55 -41.61 32.33
CA ASN A 43 -24.73 -41.30 33.50
C ASN A 43 -23.78 -42.49 33.72
N LEU A 44 -22.46 -42.29 33.65
CA LEU A 44 -21.52 -42.95 34.57
C LEU A 44 -20.11 -42.34 34.45
N LYS A 45 -19.69 -41.69 35.54
CA LYS A 45 -18.36 -41.67 36.15
C LYS A 45 -17.14 -41.79 35.22
N ILE A 46 -16.26 -40.79 35.27
CA ILE A 46 -14.88 -40.94 35.76
C ILE A 46 -14.38 -39.54 36.15
N ALA A 47 -14.08 -39.41 37.44
CA ALA A 47 -13.23 -38.37 37.98
C ALA A 47 -11.77 -38.86 37.90
N LEU A 48 -10.84 -37.89 37.88
CA LEU A 48 -9.50 -38.01 38.47
C LEU A 48 -8.45 -38.84 37.70
N ILE A 49 -7.63 -38.19 36.85
CA ILE A 49 -6.20 -38.51 36.66
C ILE A 49 -5.42 -37.22 36.37
N VAL A 50 -4.63 -36.79 37.37
CA VAL A 50 -3.19 -36.40 37.32
C VAL A 50 -2.76 -35.40 36.23
N GLY A 51 -2.16 -34.24 36.49
CA GLY A 51 -1.25 -33.92 37.59
C GLY A 51 0.22 -34.23 37.28
N THR A 52 0.71 -33.97 36.05
CA THR A 52 2.14 -33.91 35.66
C THR A 52 2.15 -33.45 34.19
N ILE A 53 2.69 -32.28 33.82
CA ILE A 53 4.04 -32.09 33.27
C ILE A 53 4.39 -30.60 33.46
N ILE A 54 4.98 -30.28 34.62
CA ILE A 54 5.89 -29.15 34.79
C ILE A 54 7.24 -29.80 35.04
N ALA A 55 8.00 -30.01 33.98
CA ALA A 55 9.45 -30.29 33.96
C ALA A 55 9.78 -30.83 32.56
N GLY A 56 10.27 -29.98 31.66
CA GLY A 56 10.69 -30.50 30.34
C GLY A 56 10.99 -29.53 29.21
N VAL A 57 11.23 -28.23 29.44
CA VAL A 57 11.75 -27.35 28.37
C VAL A 57 12.69 -26.24 28.91
N THR A 58 13.56 -26.56 29.86
CA THR A 58 14.62 -25.63 30.35
C THR A 58 16.04 -26.13 30.10
N ALA A 59 16.24 -26.99 29.11
CA ALA A 59 17.57 -27.41 28.71
C ALA A 59 17.61 -27.81 27.24
N LEU A 60 17.64 -26.83 26.33
CA LEU A 60 18.37 -26.98 25.06
C LEU A 60 18.48 -25.61 24.36
N SER A 61 19.72 -25.26 23.99
CA SER A 61 20.11 -24.24 22.99
C SER A 61 20.41 -22.80 23.43
N THR A 62 20.96 -22.60 24.63
CA THR A 62 22.05 -21.62 24.79
C THR A 62 23.36 -22.25 24.29
N PHE A 63 23.50 -22.42 22.96
CA PHE A 63 24.75 -22.94 22.37
C PHE A 63 24.93 -22.58 20.90
N LEU A 64 24.67 -21.32 20.51
CA LEU A 64 25.14 -20.75 19.24
C LEU A 64 25.54 -19.28 19.43
N LEU A 65 26.50 -19.08 20.34
CA LEU A 65 27.29 -17.85 20.46
C LEU A 65 28.74 -18.29 20.55
N GLN A 66 29.41 -18.47 19.41
CA GLN A 66 30.85 -18.26 19.23
C GLN A 66 31.28 -18.58 17.79
N ASN A 67 32.18 -17.75 17.29
CA ASN A 67 32.96 -17.84 16.04
C ASN A 67 32.28 -17.30 14.77
N LYS A 68 32.61 -16.05 14.41
CA LYS A 68 33.81 -15.78 13.59
C LYS A 68 34.04 -14.26 13.51
N GLY A 69 35.13 -13.81 14.12
CA GLY A 69 35.71 -12.51 13.81
C GLY A 69 36.64 -12.67 12.62
N GLU A 70 36.41 -11.90 11.58
CA GLU A 70 37.40 -11.66 10.53
C GLU A 70 37.43 -10.15 10.29
N LYS A 71 38.61 -9.57 10.54
CA LYS A 71 38.93 -8.17 10.31
C LYS A 71 39.04 -7.97 8.81
N GLU A 72 38.31 -7.01 8.26
CA GLU A 72 38.59 -6.51 6.93
C GLU A 72 39.00 -5.03 6.99
N GLU A 73 40.03 -4.77 6.22
CA GLU A 73 41.00 -3.69 6.32
C GLU A 73 40.50 -2.45 5.56
N ILE A 74 40.71 -1.29 6.16
CA ILE A 74 40.31 0.01 5.66
C ILE A 74 41.26 0.44 4.54
N LEU A 75 40.78 0.49 3.29
CA LEU A 75 41.49 1.14 2.19
C LEU A 75 40.89 2.53 1.92
N LYS A 76 41.63 3.58 2.31
CA LYS A 76 41.36 4.99 1.97
C LYS A 76 41.78 5.28 0.52
N PRO A 77 40.96 5.96 -0.30
CA PRO A 77 41.46 6.66 -1.48
C PRO A 77 42.03 8.02 -1.09
N GLN A 78 43.15 8.33 -1.71
CA GLN A 78 44.00 9.48 -1.45
C GLN A 78 43.44 10.76 -2.09
N VAL A 79 43.69 11.86 -1.40
CA VAL A 79 43.50 13.25 -1.82
C VAL A 79 44.54 13.59 -2.89
N ALA A 80 44.11 14.07 -4.05
CA ALA A 80 44.98 14.74 -5.01
C ALA A 80 44.68 16.24 -5.04
N VAL A 81 45.60 17.01 -4.47
CA VAL A 81 45.71 18.47 -4.57
C VAL A 81 46.51 18.79 -5.84
N ILE A 82 45.96 19.59 -6.76
CA ILE A 82 46.77 20.28 -7.77
C ILE A 82 46.27 21.73 -7.92
N GLY A 83 47.07 22.65 -7.39
CA GLY A 83 47.59 23.85 -8.05
C GLY A 83 46.67 24.81 -8.81
N HIS A 84 46.49 25.99 -8.20
CA HIS A 84 46.27 27.28 -8.86
C HIS A 84 47.47 27.64 -9.80
N PRO A 85 47.28 28.51 -10.81
CA PRO A 85 47.69 29.90 -10.61
C PRO A 85 46.76 30.98 -11.19
N THR A 86 46.93 32.13 -10.55
CA THR A 86 46.47 33.52 -10.72
C THR A 86 46.22 34.08 -12.13
N GLY A 87 45.24 34.98 -12.24
CA GLY A 87 45.05 35.91 -13.37
C GLY A 87 43.89 36.91 -13.18
N GLU A 88 44.26 38.10 -12.72
CA GLU A 88 43.58 39.39 -12.49
C GLU A 88 42.59 39.93 -13.56
N SER A 89 41.51 40.60 -13.10
CA SER A 89 41.05 41.97 -13.51
C SER A 89 39.52 42.17 -13.69
N ILE A 90 38.94 42.87 -12.71
CA ILE A 90 37.88 43.92 -12.71
C ILE A 90 37.14 44.28 -14.01
N ASN A 91 35.79 44.38 -13.93
CA ASN A 91 35.02 45.61 -14.18
C ASN A 91 33.52 45.48 -13.82
N ASP A 92 32.94 46.64 -13.51
CA ASP A 92 31.69 46.94 -12.81
C ASP A 92 30.34 46.58 -13.48
N ALA A 93 29.35 46.39 -12.60
CA ALA A 93 27.88 46.58 -12.63
C ALA A 93 27.25 47.40 -13.81
N PRO A 94 25.92 47.27 -14.12
CA PRO A 94 24.84 47.17 -13.13
C PRO A 94 23.61 46.29 -13.43
N ALA A 95 23.00 45.86 -12.31
CA ALA A 95 21.57 45.70 -12.06
C ALA A 95 20.64 45.41 -13.26
N ALA A 96 20.39 44.11 -13.49
CA ALA A 96 19.09 43.66 -13.94
C ALA A 96 18.44 42.93 -12.76
N ASN A 97 17.24 43.38 -12.39
CA ASN A 97 16.37 42.71 -11.42
C ASN A 97 16.05 41.31 -11.95
N ASP A 98 16.83 40.34 -11.50
CA ASP A 98 16.48 38.94 -11.62
C ASP A 98 15.49 38.66 -10.50
N GLU A 99 14.20 38.89 -10.78
CA GLU A 99 13.12 38.17 -10.10
C GLU A 99 13.28 36.70 -10.46
N SER A 100 14.26 36.07 -9.83
CA SER A 100 14.32 34.63 -9.63
C SER A 100 12.99 34.26 -9.00
N ILE A 101 12.10 33.71 -9.83
CA ILE A 101 10.95 32.94 -9.40
C ILE A 101 11.52 31.90 -8.44
N VAL A 102 11.35 32.14 -7.14
CA VAL A 102 11.71 31.17 -6.11
C VAL A 102 10.74 30.02 -6.33
N GLU A 103 11.15 29.05 -7.13
CA GLU A 103 10.59 27.72 -7.11
C GLU A 103 10.86 27.21 -5.70
N THR A 104 9.88 27.37 -4.82
CA THR A 104 9.98 27.00 -3.41
C THR A 104 10.28 25.51 -3.35
N ALA A 105 11.56 25.19 -3.16
CA ALA A 105 12.03 23.83 -2.98
C ALA A 105 11.24 23.19 -1.84
N GLU A 106 10.81 21.96 -2.08
CA GLU A 106 10.06 21.19 -1.10
C GLU A 106 10.85 21.07 0.23
N PRO A 107 10.19 21.14 1.40
CA PRO A 107 10.88 20.91 2.66
C PRO A 107 11.59 19.55 2.62
N ALA A 108 12.90 19.52 2.91
CA ALA A 108 13.71 18.31 2.86
C ALA A 108 13.08 17.08 3.57
N PRO A 109 12.34 17.23 4.69
CA PRO A 109 11.60 16.10 5.29
C PRO A 109 10.50 15.53 4.40
N LEU A 110 9.75 16.36 3.67
CA LEU A 110 8.66 15.91 2.79
C LEU A 110 9.22 15.21 1.54
N ALA A 111 10.32 15.74 1.01
CA ALA A 111 10.99 15.15 -0.15
C ALA A 111 11.50 13.73 0.16
N PHE A 112 12.07 13.54 1.36
CA PHE A 112 12.40 12.19 1.83
C PHE A 112 11.14 11.35 2.03
N ALA A 113 10.11 11.87 2.71
CA ALA A 113 8.89 11.15 3.05
C ALA A 113 8.09 10.64 1.83
N THR A 114 8.25 11.28 0.68
CA THR A 114 7.55 10.92 -0.57
C THR A 114 8.48 10.35 -1.65
N SER A 115 9.71 9.99 -1.26
CA SER A 115 10.69 9.37 -2.16
C SER A 115 10.55 7.85 -2.25
N THR A 116 11.12 7.25 -3.30
CA THR A 116 11.26 5.79 -3.40
C THR A 116 12.20 5.21 -2.35
N GLU A 117 13.06 6.02 -1.72
CA GLU A 117 14.03 5.59 -0.72
C GLU A 117 13.37 5.08 0.57
N VAL A 118 12.10 5.45 0.81
CA VAL A 118 11.34 4.98 1.97
C VAL A 118 10.94 3.51 1.86
N LEU A 119 10.85 2.98 0.63
CA LEU A 119 10.47 1.60 0.37
C LEU A 119 11.58 0.65 0.84
N GLY A 120 11.20 -0.42 1.53
CA GLY A 120 12.13 -1.36 2.16
C GLY A 120 12.70 -0.91 3.51
N LEU A 121 12.48 0.34 3.93
CA LEU A 121 12.96 0.81 5.24
C LEU A 121 12.18 0.17 6.38
N ASN A 122 12.85 0.01 7.53
CA ASN A 122 12.18 -0.38 8.76
C ASN A 122 11.40 0.80 9.36
N PRO A 123 10.20 0.60 9.94
CA PRO A 123 9.41 1.67 10.56
C PRO A 123 10.17 2.49 11.61
N GLY A 124 11.06 1.87 12.39
CA GLY A 124 11.86 2.57 13.39
C GLY A 124 12.88 3.55 12.79
N TYR A 125 13.29 3.36 11.53
CA TYR A 125 14.10 4.35 10.81
C TYR A 125 13.27 5.56 10.40
N LEU A 126 12.02 5.33 9.92
CA LEU A 126 11.10 6.42 9.63
C LEU A 126 10.83 7.28 10.87
N GLU A 127 10.61 6.66 12.03
CA GLU A 127 10.40 7.40 13.29
C GLU A 127 11.60 8.27 13.68
N LYS A 128 12.82 7.78 13.48
CA LYS A 128 14.03 8.57 13.74
C LYS A 128 14.16 9.77 12.79
N ARG A 129 13.66 9.64 11.55
CA ARG A 129 13.84 10.65 10.50
C ARG A 129 12.70 11.65 10.43
N LEU A 130 11.46 11.21 10.66
CA LEU A 130 10.21 11.96 10.52
C LEU A 130 9.60 12.37 11.87
N GLY A 131 10.10 11.80 12.98
CA GLY A 131 9.62 12.10 14.33
C GLY A 131 8.59 11.10 14.83
N VAL A 132 7.71 11.54 15.71
CA VAL A 132 6.70 10.67 16.33
C VAL A 132 5.52 10.49 15.38
N PRO A 133 5.08 9.26 15.08
CA PRO A 133 3.94 9.02 14.20
C PRO A 133 2.64 9.49 14.87
N LYS A 134 1.69 9.98 14.05
CA LYS A 134 0.31 10.26 14.50
C LYS A 134 -0.45 8.98 14.83
N GLU A 135 -0.20 7.94 14.05
CA GLU A 135 -0.81 6.63 14.25
C GLU A 135 0.21 5.54 13.91
N LYS A 136 0.20 4.44 14.68
CA LYS A 136 1.04 3.28 14.44
C LYS A 136 0.27 2.01 14.72
N LYS A 137 0.09 1.19 13.69
CA LYS A 137 -0.50 -0.15 13.76
C LYS A 137 0.46 -1.17 13.16
N ALA A 138 0.10 -2.46 13.26
CA ALA A 138 0.93 -3.53 12.75
C ALA A 138 1.15 -3.45 11.22
N SER A 139 0.12 -3.03 10.48
CA SER A 139 0.11 -2.99 9.01
C SER A 139 0.38 -1.61 8.41
N TYR A 140 0.41 -0.54 9.23
CA TYR A 140 0.68 0.80 8.73
C TYR A 140 1.16 1.76 9.82
N ILE A 141 1.82 2.84 9.39
CA ILE A 141 2.27 3.95 10.24
C ILE A 141 1.99 5.28 9.52
N VAL A 142 1.48 6.28 10.26
CA VAL A 142 1.07 7.57 9.71
C VAL A 142 1.88 8.69 10.34
N PHE A 143 2.41 9.57 9.51
CA PHE A 143 3.16 10.76 9.92
C PHE A 143 2.52 12.03 9.40
N GLU A 144 2.86 13.15 10.03
CA GLU A 144 2.66 14.45 9.41
C GLU A 144 3.93 15.23 9.20
N VAL A 145 4.14 15.60 7.95
CA VAL A 145 5.39 16.11 7.45
C VAL A 145 5.07 17.24 6.49
N GLY A 146 5.52 18.46 6.81
CA GLY A 146 5.34 19.60 5.91
C GLY A 146 3.90 19.94 5.53
N GLY A 147 2.91 19.62 6.39
CA GLY A 147 1.47 19.83 6.10
C GLY A 147 0.80 18.68 5.36
N CYS A 148 1.52 17.61 5.07
CA CYS A 148 1.02 16.37 4.47
C CYS A 148 0.75 15.30 5.52
N THR A 149 -0.38 14.61 5.38
CA THR A 149 -0.64 13.33 6.05
C THR A 149 -0.15 12.21 5.14
N ILE A 150 0.83 11.45 5.61
CA ILE A 150 1.46 10.37 4.85
C ILE A 150 1.28 9.07 5.61
N SER A 151 0.66 8.09 4.96
CA SER A 151 0.50 6.73 5.46
C SER A 151 1.51 5.82 4.78
N TYR A 152 2.19 4.97 5.55
CA TYR A 152 3.08 3.94 5.02
C TYR A 152 2.51 2.57 5.33
N GLY A 153 2.36 1.72 4.31
CA GLY A 153 2.01 0.31 4.48
C GLY A 153 3.24 -0.49 4.90
N ILE A 154 3.06 -1.34 5.92
CA ILE A 154 4.12 -2.19 6.46
C ILE A 154 3.78 -3.66 6.21
N ASP A 155 4.70 -4.37 5.55
CA ASP A 155 4.67 -5.83 5.45
C ASP A 155 6.03 -6.40 5.85
N LYS A 156 6.01 -7.52 6.58
CA LYS A 156 7.20 -8.25 7.07
C LYS A 156 8.26 -7.35 7.73
N GLY A 157 7.84 -6.28 8.40
CA GLY A 157 8.72 -5.35 9.13
C GLY A 157 9.40 -4.30 8.25
N SER A 158 8.99 -4.15 6.99
CA SER A 158 9.47 -3.15 6.05
C SER A 158 8.32 -2.37 5.43
N VAL A 159 8.60 -1.12 5.05
CA VAL A 159 7.69 -0.28 4.27
C VAL A 159 7.55 -0.86 2.87
N THR A 160 6.33 -1.12 2.40
CA THR A 160 6.05 -1.63 1.05
C THR A 160 5.33 -0.64 0.16
N LYS A 161 4.70 0.37 0.77
CA LYS A 161 4.03 1.46 0.06
C LYS A 161 3.93 2.72 0.90
N PHE A 162 3.66 3.84 0.24
CA PHE A 162 3.11 5.02 0.92
C PHE A 162 1.94 5.60 0.14
N ASP A 163 1.07 6.30 0.85
CA ASP A 163 -0.08 7.03 0.33
C ASP A 163 -0.04 8.46 0.93
N VAL A 164 -0.21 9.49 0.10
CA VAL A 164 -0.24 10.89 0.52
C VAL A 164 -1.39 11.64 -0.18
N ASP A 165 -2.17 12.38 0.61
CA ASP A 165 -3.27 13.20 0.11
C ASP A 165 -2.76 14.55 -0.41
N VAL A 166 -3.26 14.97 -1.57
CA VAL A 166 -2.92 16.26 -2.18
C VAL A 166 -3.94 17.32 -1.73
N SER A 167 -3.44 18.41 -1.16
CA SER A 167 -4.24 19.51 -0.66
C SER A 167 -3.53 20.85 -0.83
N GLN A 168 -4.18 21.97 -0.49
CA GLN A 168 -3.51 23.27 -0.57
C GLN A 168 -2.25 23.31 0.31
N ASN A 169 -2.26 22.57 1.42
CA ASN A 169 -1.16 22.47 2.38
C ASN A 169 -0.22 21.29 2.12
N CYS A 170 -0.55 20.40 1.17
CA CYS A 170 0.25 19.24 0.83
C CYS A 170 0.42 19.12 -0.68
N GLN A 171 1.64 19.43 -1.14
CA GLN A 171 1.99 19.48 -2.57
C GLN A 171 3.29 18.70 -2.81
N PRO A 172 3.24 17.35 -2.76
CA PRO A 172 4.43 16.52 -2.82
C PRO A 172 5.07 16.54 -4.22
N THR A 173 6.39 16.38 -4.29
CA THR A 173 7.12 16.21 -5.55
C THR A 173 7.37 14.74 -5.81
N ILE A 174 6.66 14.19 -6.79
CA ILE A 174 6.73 12.78 -7.15
C ILE A 174 7.50 12.67 -8.46
N GLN A 175 8.65 12.00 -8.42
CA GLN A 175 9.55 11.86 -9.58
C GLN A 175 9.90 13.20 -10.26
N GLY A 176 10.17 14.23 -9.45
CA GLY A 176 10.47 15.58 -9.96
C GLY A 176 9.25 16.39 -10.41
N VAL A 177 8.03 15.86 -10.23
CA VAL A 177 6.78 16.56 -10.53
C VAL A 177 6.12 17.01 -9.25
N LYS A 178 6.07 18.32 -9.03
CA LYS A 178 5.25 18.90 -7.97
C LYS A 178 3.77 18.70 -8.27
N VAL A 179 3.08 17.96 -7.41
CA VAL A 179 1.66 17.64 -7.54
C VAL A 179 0.87 18.61 -6.66
N THR A 180 -0.02 19.37 -7.28
CA THR A 180 -0.88 20.36 -6.61
C THR A 180 -2.35 19.94 -6.69
N PRO A 181 -3.26 20.53 -5.89
CA PRO A 181 -4.70 20.25 -5.98
C PRO A 181 -5.32 20.54 -7.35
N GLN A 182 -4.65 21.29 -8.20
CA GLN A 182 -5.07 21.67 -9.55
C GLN A 182 -4.44 20.77 -10.62
N THR A 183 -3.48 19.91 -10.23
CA THR A 183 -2.82 18.98 -11.13
C THR A 183 -3.82 17.96 -11.65
N THR A 184 -3.98 17.86 -12.96
CA THR A 184 -4.89 16.90 -13.60
C THR A 184 -4.17 15.67 -14.11
N TYR A 185 -4.91 14.57 -14.29
CA TYR A 185 -4.39 13.40 -14.98
C TYR A 185 -3.88 13.70 -16.37
N GLY A 186 -4.51 14.62 -17.11
CA GLY A 186 -4.03 15.04 -18.43
C GLY A 186 -2.67 15.73 -18.37
N GLN A 187 -2.42 16.53 -17.34
CA GLN A 187 -1.11 17.18 -17.13
C GLN A 187 -0.03 16.16 -16.74
N VAL A 188 -0.35 15.20 -15.88
CA VAL A 188 0.59 14.14 -15.49
C VAL A 188 0.88 13.22 -16.69
N PHE A 189 -0.15 12.71 -17.35
CA PHE A 189 -0.04 11.84 -18.53
C PHE A 189 0.65 12.53 -19.73
N GLY A 190 0.47 13.84 -19.88
CA GLY A 190 1.12 14.61 -20.95
C GLY A 190 2.65 14.68 -20.84
N ARG A 191 3.22 14.42 -19.65
CA ARG A 191 4.67 14.34 -19.43
C ARG A 191 5.21 12.96 -19.79
N GLU A 192 4.48 11.93 -19.39
CA GLU A 192 4.84 10.53 -19.61
C GLU A 192 3.62 9.75 -20.11
N THR A 193 3.60 9.43 -21.40
CA THR A 193 2.40 8.87 -22.05
C THR A 193 2.28 7.35 -21.94
N TRP A 194 3.14 6.70 -21.17
CA TRP A 194 3.17 5.25 -21.00
C TRP A 194 2.35 4.76 -19.80
N GLY A 195 1.84 5.68 -18.97
CA GLY A 195 0.91 5.37 -17.89
C GLY A 195 -0.39 4.73 -18.40
N LYS A 196 -1.12 4.07 -17.50
CA LYS A 196 -2.40 3.42 -17.79
C LYS A 196 -3.49 3.96 -16.88
N TYR A 197 -4.69 4.10 -17.42
CA TYR A 197 -5.86 4.35 -16.60
C TYR A 197 -6.44 3.02 -16.15
N LEU A 198 -6.81 2.92 -14.88
CA LEU A 198 -7.31 1.72 -14.24
C LEU A 198 -8.51 2.09 -13.35
N ALA A 199 -9.68 1.52 -13.62
CA ALA A 199 -10.81 1.58 -12.69
C ALA A 199 -10.74 0.37 -11.77
N SER A 200 -10.80 0.59 -10.45
CA SER A 200 -10.84 -0.52 -9.48
C SER A 200 -12.06 -1.41 -9.70
N CYS A 201 -13.19 -0.79 -10.06
CA CYS A 201 -14.42 -1.48 -10.39
C CYS A 201 -15.36 -0.58 -11.20
N LEU A 202 -16.08 -1.16 -12.16
CA LEU A 202 -17.10 -0.51 -12.99
C LEU A 202 -18.52 -0.94 -12.65
N TYR A 203 -18.72 -2.17 -12.16
CA TYR A 203 -20.04 -2.70 -11.83
C TYR A 203 -19.95 -3.73 -10.73
N GLY A 204 -20.99 -3.80 -9.88
CA GLY A 204 -21.08 -4.85 -8.86
C GLY A 204 -19.99 -4.75 -7.79
N CYS A 205 -19.51 -3.53 -7.49
CA CYS A 205 -18.39 -3.27 -6.57
C CYS A 205 -18.65 -3.65 -5.09
N GLY A 206 -19.76 -4.34 -4.82
CA GLY A 206 -20.20 -4.74 -3.49
C GLY A 206 -20.55 -3.56 -2.58
N ASN A 207 -20.60 -3.81 -1.28
CA ASN A 207 -20.71 -2.75 -0.25
C ASN A 207 -19.35 -2.10 0.06
N ALA A 208 -18.33 -2.33 -0.77
CA ALA A 208 -17.03 -1.72 -0.61
C ALA A 208 -17.10 -0.25 -1.08
N ALA A 209 -16.14 0.56 -0.62
CA ALA A 209 -16.07 1.99 -0.88
C ALA A 209 -16.28 2.38 -2.35
N ASP A 210 -16.57 3.67 -2.60
CA ASP A 210 -16.70 4.23 -3.95
C ASP A 210 -15.54 3.78 -4.85
N PRO A 211 -15.81 3.38 -6.11
CA PRO A 211 -14.77 2.93 -7.01
C PRO A 211 -13.77 4.05 -7.29
N ILE A 212 -12.50 3.68 -7.36
CA ILE A 212 -11.39 4.61 -7.57
C ILE A 212 -10.87 4.42 -8.99
N VAL A 213 -10.65 5.52 -9.69
CA VAL A 213 -9.88 5.52 -10.94
C VAL A 213 -8.45 5.94 -10.62
N TYR A 214 -7.50 5.17 -11.12
CA TYR A 214 -6.08 5.45 -11.03
C TYR A 214 -5.54 5.84 -12.41
N LEU A 215 -4.59 6.77 -12.42
CA LEU A 215 -3.56 6.84 -13.44
C LEU A 215 -2.32 6.16 -12.85
N THR A 216 -1.97 4.98 -13.37
CA THR A 216 -0.88 4.14 -12.88
C THR A 216 0.30 4.15 -13.84
N TYR A 217 1.50 4.20 -13.26
CA TYR A 217 2.78 4.06 -13.93
C TYR A 217 3.42 2.79 -13.40
N PRO A 218 3.16 1.63 -14.03
CA PRO A 218 3.61 0.35 -13.49
C PRO A 218 5.13 0.25 -13.46
N GLY A 219 5.66 -0.22 -12.34
CA GLY A 219 7.09 -0.45 -12.17
C GLY A 219 7.64 -1.56 -13.07
N SER A 220 8.87 -1.38 -13.56
CA SER A 220 9.61 -2.42 -14.27
C SER A 220 10.60 -3.13 -13.35
N ARG A 221 11.24 -4.20 -13.84
CA ARG A 221 12.39 -4.82 -13.15
C ARG A 221 13.49 -3.81 -12.82
N ALA A 222 13.71 -2.82 -13.68
CA ALA A 222 14.74 -1.80 -13.48
C ALA A 222 14.40 -0.82 -12.35
N THR A 223 13.11 -0.60 -12.07
CA THR A 223 12.63 0.25 -10.97
C THR A 223 12.28 -0.55 -9.72
N GLY A 224 12.71 -1.82 -9.63
CA GLY A 224 12.39 -2.70 -8.50
C GLY A 224 10.89 -3.00 -8.38
N PHE A 225 10.15 -2.97 -9.49
CA PHE A 225 8.70 -3.11 -9.57
C PHE A 225 7.91 -2.05 -8.79
N VAL A 226 8.52 -0.89 -8.51
CA VAL A 226 7.82 0.23 -7.87
C VAL A 226 6.90 0.91 -8.87
N SER A 227 5.59 0.90 -8.60
CA SER A 227 4.59 1.62 -9.37
C SER A 227 4.26 2.95 -8.71
N VAL A 228 3.89 3.94 -9.53
CA VAL A 228 3.35 5.22 -9.06
C VAL A 228 1.89 5.29 -9.46
N ASN A 229 1.01 5.57 -8.50
CA ASN A 229 -0.42 5.65 -8.71
C ASN A 229 -0.93 7.03 -8.31
N PHE A 230 -1.65 7.67 -9.23
CA PHE A 230 -2.36 8.92 -8.98
C PHE A 230 -3.85 8.60 -8.89
N ALA A 231 -4.49 8.89 -7.77
CA ALA A 231 -5.91 8.64 -7.57
C ALA A 231 -6.71 9.95 -7.54
N THR A 232 -8.00 9.86 -7.83
CA THR A 232 -8.97 10.95 -7.81
C THR A 232 -10.20 10.53 -7.02
N ASP A 233 -10.97 11.53 -6.58
CA ASP A 233 -12.27 11.32 -5.95
C ASP A 233 -13.31 10.86 -6.99
N TYR A 234 -14.26 10.03 -6.53
CA TYR A 234 -15.32 9.44 -7.36
C TYR A 234 -16.23 10.49 -8.03
N ASP A 235 -16.51 11.60 -7.34
CA ASP A 235 -17.36 12.68 -7.84
C ASP A 235 -16.84 13.26 -9.17
N GLN A 236 -15.52 13.34 -9.34
CA GLN A 236 -14.87 13.84 -10.55
C GLN A 236 -14.94 12.87 -11.74
N VAL A 237 -15.13 11.57 -11.47
CA VAL A 237 -15.02 10.51 -12.49
C VAL A 237 -16.27 9.66 -12.64
N SER A 238 -17.32 9.90 -11.86
CA SER A 238 -18.59 9.13 -11.90
C SER A 238 -19.18 9.01 -13.31
N SER A 239 -19.24 10.10 -14.09
CA SER A 239 -19.71 10.05 -15.49
C SER A 239 -18.76 9.28 -16.41
N ALA A 240 -17.46 9.32 -16.14
CA ALA A 240 -16.48 8.55 -16.90
C ALA A 240 -16.62 7.05 -16.62
N LEU A 241 -16.86 6.67 -15.36
CA LEU A 241 -17.10 5.29 -14.94
C LEU A 241 -18.39 4.72 -15.55
N ASP A 242 -19.49 5.46 -15.56
CA ASP A 242 -20.75 5.04 -16.21
C ASP A 242 -20.57 4.78 -17.71
N LEU A 243 -19.89 5.68 -18.42
CA LEU A 243 -19.59 5.50 -19.85
C LEU A 243 -18.66 4.30 -20.09
N TRP A 244 -17.71 4.08 -19.19
CA TRP A 244 -16.78 2.95 -19.28
C TRP A 244 -17.50 1.63 -19.05
N GLU A 245 -18.37 1.55 -18.03
CA GLU A 245 -19.21 0.39 -17.78
C GLU A 245 -20.05 0.05 -19.01
N LYS A 246 -20.74 1.04 -19.59
CA LYS A 246 -21.55 0.87 -20.80
C LYS A 246 -20.71 0.40 -22.00
N ALA A 247 -19.46 0.84 -22.11
CA ALA A 247 -18.56 0.35 -23.15
C ALA A 247 -18.18 -1.12 -22.94
N VAL A 248 -17.85 -1.53 -21.71
CA VAL A 248 -17.55 -2.93 -21.37
C VAL A 248 -18.76 -3.83 -21.63
N ARG A 249 -19.97 -3.42 -21.21
CA ARG A 249 -21.21 -4.14 -21.49
C ARG A 249 -21.41 -4.38 -22.99
N ARG A 250 -21.28 -3.32 -23.80
CA ARG A 250 -21.40 -3.43 -25.27
C ARG A 250 -20.38 -4.40 -25.87
N GLN A 251 -19.13 -4.36 -25.42
CA GLN A 251 -18.09 -5.28 -25.90
C GLN A 251 -18.38 -6.75 -25.54
N ARG A 252 -19.11 -6.96 -24.43
CA ARG A 252 -19.52 -8.28 -23.96
C ARG A 252 -20.88 -8.74 -24.48
N GLY A 253 -21.57 -7.91 -25.28
CA GLY A 253 -22.92 -8.21 -25.77
C GLY A 253 -24.01 -8.16 -24.69
N LEU A 254 -23.73 -7.48 -23.56
CA LEU A 254 -24.65 -7.37 -22.43
C LEU A 254 -25.60 -6.18 -22.58
N GLY A 255 -26.85 -6.38 -22.17
CA GLY A 255 -27.81 -5.30 -22.00
C GLY A 255 -27.45 -4.36 -20.84
N GLU A 256 -28.06 -3.17 -20.83
CA GLU A 256 -27.87 -2.16 -19.77
C GLU A 256 -28.28 -2.67 -18.38
N PHE A 257 -29.35 -3.47 -18.33
CA PHE A 257 -29.91 -4.02 -17.08
C PHE A 257 -29.58 -5.50 -16.88
N GLU A 258 -28.78 -6.08 -17.77
CA GLU A 258 -28.40 -7.48 -17.68
C GLU A 258 -27.35 -7.67 -16.59
N THR A 259 -27.60 -8.58 -15.66
CA THR A 259 -26.60 -8.95 -14.66
C THR A 259 -25.51 -9.77 -15.34
N PRO A 260 -24.23 -9.34 -15.32
CA PRO A 260 -23.16 -10.12 -15.90
C PRO A 260 -22.95 -11.43 -15.12
N ASP A 261 -22.77 -12.52 -15.85
CA ASP A 261 -22.35 -13.81 -15.26
C ASP A 261 -20.88 -13.77 -14.79
N ASP A 262 -20.09 -12.84 -15.36
CA ASP A 262 -18.66 -12.64 -15.09
C ASP A 262 -18.42 -11.21 -14.58
N TYR A 263 -18.30 -11.08 -13.26
CA TYR A 263 -17.98 -9.80 -12.61
C TYR A 263 -16.50 -9.42 -12.77
N GLU A 264 -15.60 -10.35 -13.09
CA GLU A 264 -14.17 -10.06 -13.26
C GLU A 264 -13.94 -9.13 -14.46
N ALA A 265 -14.81 -9.19 -15.47
CA ALA A 265 -14.80 -8.26 -16.60
C ALA A 265 -15.03 -6.79 -16.21
N PHE A 266 -15.56 -6.53 -15.01
CA PHE A 266 -15.87 -5.21 -14.48
C PHE A 266 -14.96 -4.79 -13.32
N SER A 267 -14.10 -5.67 -12.85
CA SER A 267 -13.06 -5.38 -11.87
C SER A 267 -11.76 -5.03 -12.59
N CYS A 268 -11.01 -4.07 -12.06
CA CYS A 268 -9.65 -3.79 -12.56
C CYS A 268 -9.56 -3.49 -14.05
N VAL A 269 -10.54 -2.76 -14.55
CA VAL A 269 -10.67 -2.51 -15.97
C VAL A 269 -9.65 -1.45 -16.37
N SER A 270 -8.89 -1.77 -17.41
CA SER A 270 -7.92 -0.87 -18.02
C SER A 270 -8.33 -0.55 -19.47
N GLU A 271 -7.59 0.35 -20.11
CA GLU A 271 -7.82 0.74 -21.51
C GLU A 271 -9.21 1.37 -21.75
N PRO A 272 -9.51 2.51 -21.12
CA PRO A 272 -10.79 3.19 -21.31
C PRO A 272 -10.98 3.62 -22.77
N PRO A 273 -12.24 3.62 -23.28
CA PRO A 273 -12.53 4.17 -24.60
C PRO A 273 -12.21 5.67 -24.68
N ALA A 274 -12.06 6.20 -25.89
CA ALA A 274 -11.61 7.56 -26.12
C ALA A 274 -12.48 8.63 -25.44
N GLU A 275 -13.81 8.44 -25.42
CA GLU A 275 -14.73 9.34 -24.71
C GLU A 275 -14.49 9.38 -23.19
N VAL A 276 -14.16 8.24 -22.60
CA VAL A 276 -13.84 8.11 -21.17
C VAL A 276 -12.48 8.75 -20.89
N LEU A 277 -11.48 8.46 -21.73
CA LEU A 277 -10.15 9.06 -21.62
C LEU A 277 -10.20 10.60 -21.62
N ALA A 278 -11.04 11.19 -22.46
CA ALA A 278 -11.22 12.64 -22.53
C ALA A 278 -11.78 13.25 -21.23
N LEU A 279 -12.62 12.51 -20.50
CA LEU A 279 -13.12 12.91 -19.18
C LEU A 279 -12.05 12.71 -18.11
N LEU A 280 -11.40 11.53 -18.08
CA LEU A 280 -10.37 11.22 -17.09
C LEU A 280 -9.22 12.21 -17.12
N ARG A 281 -8.79 12.68 -18.30
CA ARG A 281 -7.73 13.70 -18.43
C ARG A 281 -8.04 15.03 -17.72
N LYS A 282 -9.31 15.32 -17.41
CA LYS A 282 -9.73 16.53 -16.70
C LYS A 282 -9.78 16.34 -15.18
N ALA A 283 -9.80 15.10 -14.69
CA ALA A 283 -9.85 14.79 -13.27
C ALA A 283 -8.57 15.28 -12.57
N ARG A 284 -8.73 15.86 -11.39
CA ARG A 284 -7.63 16.34 -10.56
C ARG A 284 -7.13 15.22 -9.65
N VAL A 285 -5.81 15.17 -9.48
CA VAL A 285 -5.17 14.25 -8.53
C VAL A 285 -5.58 14.64 -7.10
N ARG A 286 -6.00 13.66 -6.32
CA ARG A 286 -6.42 13.82 -4.92
C ARG A 286 -5.50 13.08 -3.96
N SER A 287 -4.87 12.00 -4.41
CA SER A 287 -3.79 11.36 -3.68
C SER A 287 -2.78 10.76 -4.65
N VAL A 288 -1.56 10.56 -4.12
CA VAL A 288 -0.50 9.84 -4.81
C VAL A 288 -0.01 8.72 -3.92
N SER A 289 0.28 7.58 -4.52
CA SER A 289 0.89 6.46 -3.83
C SER A 289 2.01 5.83 -4.64
N LEU A 290 2.99 5.29 -3.92
CA LEU A 290 4.01 4.40 -4.47
C LEU A 290 3.87 3.05 -3.80
N ASP A 291 3.90 1.98 -4.58
CA ASP A 291 3.87 0.61 -4.09
C ASP A 291 4.89 -0.26 -4.80
N GLN A 292 5.52 -1.15 -4.04
CA GLN A 292 6.48 -2.13 -4.54
C GLN A 292 5.81 -3.45 -4.94
N GLU A 293 4.49 -3.55 -4.76
CA GLU A 293 3.67 -4.66 -5.21
C GLU A 293 2.77 -4.20 -6.36
N VAL A 294 2.52 -5.07 -7.34
CA VAL A 294 1.43 -4.86 -8.31
C VAL A 294 0.16 -4.57 -7.50
N PRO A 295 -0.65 -3.54 -7.85
CA PRO A 295 -1.59 -2.93 -6.92
C PRO A 295 -2.45 -3.79 -6.00
N ARG A 296 -2.70 -5.10 -6.11
CA ARG A 296 -3.60 -5.94 -5.28
C ARG A 296 -5.06 -5.50 -5.19
N LEU A 297 -5.34 -4.22 -5.40
CA LEU A 297 -6.62 -3.68 -5.83
C LEU A 297 -6.94 -4.22 -7.22
N CYS A 298 -5.89 -4.55 -7.98
CA CYS A 298 -5.76 -5.26 -9.25
C CYS A 298 -4.38 -5.94 -9.31
#